data_AF-A0A645EEB6-F1
#
_entry.id   AF-A0A645EEB6-F1
#
_cell.length_a   1.000
_cell.length_b   1.000
_cell.length_c   1.000
_cell.angle_alpha   90.00
_cell.angle_beta   90.00
_cell.angle_gamma   90.00
#
_symmetry.space_group_name_H-M   'P 1'
#
loop_
_entity.id
_entity.type
_entity.pdbx_description
1 polymer ?
#
loop_
_entity_poly.entity_id
_entity_poly.type
_entity_poly.pdbx_seq_one_letter_code
_entity_poly.pdbx_strand_id
1 'polypeptide(L)'
;MVCPICGKAFAATSNNSKFCGPACKLENGRRYAREYERQARADGRCNPLNLKRPTYSIQEIGRAAQAAGMSYGDYVAKVGL
;
A
#
# COMPACT_ATOMS: atom_id res chain seq x y z
N MET A 1 -14.62 -27.93 -13.43
CA MET A 1 -13.55 -27.18 -12.71
C MET A 1 -13.89 -27.10 -11.22
N VAL A 2 -12.90 -26.99 -10.32
CA VAL A 2 -13.13 -26.98 -8.86
C VAL A 2 -12.88 -25.57 -8.31
N CYS A 3 -13.78 -25.08 -7.46
CA CYS A 3 -13.65 -23.76 -6.85
C CYS A 3 -12.59 -23.79 -5.72
N PRO A 4 -11.56 -22.94 -5.76
CA PRO A 4 -10.50 -22.94 -4.73
C PRO A 4 -10.98 -22.43 -3.36
N ILE A 5 -12.16 -21.80 -3.29
CA ILE A 5 -12.70 -21.23 -2.06
C ILE A 5 -13.59 -22.22 -1.31
N CYS A 6 -14.42 -22.99 -2.04
CA CYS A 6 -15.41 -23.87 -1.42
C CYS A 6 -15.27 -25.36 -1.82
N GLY A 7 -14.33 -25.69 -2.71
CA GLY A 7 -14.07 -27.07 -3.15
C GLY A 7 -15.13 -27.68 -4.06
N LYS A 8 -16.22 -26.97 -4.39
CA LYS A 8 -17.29 -27.49 -5.23
C LYS A 8 -16.89 -27.53 -6.70
N ALA A 9 -17.28 -28.59 -7.39
CA ALA A 9 -17.22 -28.64 -8.84
C ALA A 9 -18.27 -27.69 -9.44
N PHE A 10 -17.91 -27.00 -10.51
CA PHE A 10 -18.81 -26.11 -11.25
C PHE A 10 -18.48 -26.07 -12.73
N ALA A 11 -19.44 -25.62 -13.52
CA ALA A 11 -19.29 -25.35 -14.95
C ALA A 11 -18.74 -23.93 -15.14
N ALA A 12 -17.61 -23.82 -15.84
CA ALA A 12 -17.04 -22.53 -16.19
C ALA A 12 -17.94 -21.85 -17.23
N THR A 13 -18.38 -20.62 -16.97
CA THR A 13 -19.01 -19.78 -17.99
C THR A 13 -18.00 -19.17 -18.96
N SER A 14 -16.71 -19.13 -18.59
CA SER A 14 -15.61 -18.63 -19.41
C SER A 14 -14.31 -19.32 -19.04
N ASN A 15 -13.32 -19.32 -19.95
CA ASN A 15 -11.98 -19.88 -19.68
C ASN A 15 -11.26 -19.19 -18.50
N ASN A 16 -11.65 -17.97 -18.16
CA ASN A 16 -11.08 -17.19 -17.06
C ASN A 16 -11.88 -17.31 -15.74
N SER A 17 -13.01 -18.01 -15.75
CA SER A 17 -13.77 -18.26 -14.53
C SER A 17 -12.89 -19.11 -13.61
N LYS A 18 -12.64 -18.63 -12.39
CA LYS A 18 -11.86 -19.34 -11.35
C LYS A 18 -12.70 -19.73 -10.13
N PHE A 19 -13.89 -19.15 -9.98
CA PHE A 19 -14.75 -19.33 -8.82
C PHE A 19 -16.16 -19.75 -9.25
N CYS A 20 -16.82 -20.57 -8.43
CA CYS A 20 -18.14 -21.10 -8.75
C CYS A 20 -19.27 -20.07 -8.69
N GLY A 21 -18.99 -18.85 -8.25
CA GLY A 21 -19.97 -17.78 -8.15
C GLY A 21 -19.45 -16.52 -7.44
N PRO A 22 -20.29 -15.48 -7.36
CA PRO A 22 -19.93 -14.17 -6.81
C PRO A 22 -19.52 -14.25 -5.33
N ALA A 23 -20.16 -15.12 -4.53
CA ALA A 23 -19.83 -15.30 -3.12
C ALA A 23 -18.38 -15.78 -2.93
N CYS A 24 -17.94 -16.78 -3.70
CA CYS A 24 -16.56 -17.26 -3.64
C CYS A 24 -15.56 -16.24 -4.19
N LYS A 25 -15.92 -15.49 -5.24
CA LYS A 25 -15.10 -14.39 -5.74
C LYS A 25 -14.89 -13.30 -4.68
N LEU A 26 -15.96 -12.92 -3.97
CA LEU A 26 -15.92 -11.93 -2.89
C LEU A 26 -15.07 -12.43 -1.71
N GLU A 27 -15.24 -13.68 -1.30
CA GLU A 27 -14.44 -14.28 -0.23
C GLU A 27 -12.95 -14.32 -0.60
N ASN A 28 -12.62 -14.66 -1.85
CA ASN A 28 -11.24 -14.58 -2.33
C ASN A 28 -10.69 -13.15 -2.24
N GLY A 29 -11.48 -12.15 -2.63
CA GLY A 29 -11.11 -10.74 -2.50
C GLY A 29 -10.83 -10.34 -1.04
N ARG A 30 -11.67 -10.79 -0.10
CA ARG A 30 -11.46 -10.55 1.33
C ARG A 30 -10.19 -11.21 1.86
N ARG A 31 -9.89 -12.44 1.45
CA ARG A 31 -8.64 -13.15 1.81
C ARG A 31 -7.43 -12.39 1.31
N TYR A 32 -7.44 -12.02 0.03
CA TYR A 32 -6.36 -11.26 -0.61
C TYR A 32 -6.12 -9.91 0.08
N ALA A 33 -7.18 -9.17 0.40
CA ALA A 33 -7.07 -7.90 1.13
C ALA A 33 -6.43 -8.09 2.52
N ARG A 34 -6.86 -9.10 3.29
CA ARG A 34 -6.26 -9.42 4.60
C ARG A 34 -4.79 -9.78 4.50
N GLU A 35 -4.40 -10.56 3.49
CA GLU A 35 -3.01 -10.93 3.25
C GLU A 35 -2.16 -9.73 2.86
N TYR A 36 -2.67 -8.88 1.97
CA TYR A 36 -2.03 -7.64 1.57
C TYR A 36 -1.83 -6.71 2.78
N GLU A 37 -2.85 -6.54 3.62
CA GLU A 37 -2.74 -5.75 4.86
C GLU A 37 -1.70 -6.32 5.82
N ARG A 38 -1.64 -7.66 5.99
CA ARG A 38 -0.62 -8.31 6.82
C ARG A 38 0.79 -8.03 6.29
N GLN A 39 0.99 -8.20 4.98
CA GLN A 39 2.28 -7.92 4.34
C GLN A 39 2.65 -6.45 4.46
N ALA A 40 1.72 -5.53 4.20
CA ALA A 40 2.02 -4.10 4.25
C ALA A 40 2.27 -3.58 5.68
N ARG A 41 1.72 -4.25 6.70
CA ARG A 41 2.10 -4.04 8.11
C ARG A 41 3.49 -4.59 8.42
N ALA A 42 3.81 -5.80 7.96
CA ALA A 42 5.14 -6.40 8.14
C ALA A 42 6.24 -5.59 7.45
N ASP A 43 5.97 -5.08 6.24
CA ASP A 43 6.91 -4.32 5.43
C ASP A 43 6.99 -2.82 5.81
N GLY A 44 6.18 -2.35 6.77
CA GLY A 44 6.15 -0.94 7.18
C GLY A 44 5.60 0.04 6.15
N ARG A 45 5.14 -0.44 4.98
CA ARG A 45 4.51 0.37 3.92
C ARG A 45 3.23 1.06 4.39
N CYS A 46 2.54 0.48 5.37
CA CYS A 46 1.36 1.05 6.02
C CYS A 46 1.65 1.61 7.43
N ASN A 47 2.89 1.97 7.75
CA ASN A 47 3.19 2.53 9.07
C ASN A 47 2.58 3.95 9.19
N PRO A 48 1.59 4.21 10.06
CA PRO A 48 1.08 5.57 10.28
C PRO A 48 2.14 6.52 10.84
N LEU A 49 3.27 6.01 11.36
CA LEU A 49 4.42 6.84 11.72
C LEU A 49 5.17 7.36 10.48
N ASN A 50 5.08 6.72 9.31
CA ASN A 50 5.59 7.25 8.04
C ASN A 50 4.73 8.40 7.47
N LEU A 51 3.52 8.60 8.01
CA LEU A 51 2.67 9.76 7.70
C LEU A 51 3.06 11.02 8.50
N LYS A 52 3.94 10.90 9.51
CA LYS A 52 4.37 11.99 10.38
C LYS A 52 5.54 12.81 9.84
N ARG A 53 5.70 12.95 8.52
CA ARG A 53 6.62 13.97 8.02
C ARG A 53 6.04 15.34 8.34
N PRO A 54 6.81 16.25 8.97
CA PRO A 54 6.32 17.60 9.20
C PRO A 54 5.97 18.22 7.84
N THR A 55 4.75 18.70 7.69
CA THR A 55 4.30 19.34 6.45
C THR A 55 4.83 20.76 6.38
N TYR A 56 6.13 20.92 6.14
CA TYR A 56 6.69 22.20 5.75
C TYR A 56 6.35 22.47 4.29
N SER A 57 5.93 23.69 3.97
CA SER A 57 5.86 24.12 2.58
C SER A 57 7.26 24.16 1.97
N ILE A 58 7.35 23.94 0.65
CA ILE A 58 8.62 24.05 -0.10
C ILE A 58 9.31 25.40 0.15
N GLN A 59 8.52 26.47 0.33
CA GLN A 59 9.03 27.81 0.62
C GLN A 59 9.65 27.91 2.01
N GLU A 60 9.06 27.28 3.03
CA GLU A 60 9.61 27.26 4.40
C GLU A 60 10.91 26.47 4.45
N ILE A 61 10.98 25.31 3.77
CA ILE A 61 12.23 24.53 3.65
C ILE A 61 13.30 25.34 2.93
N GLY A 62 12.94 26.05 1.85
CA GLY A 62 13.85 26.91 1.12
C GLY A 62 14.42 28.06 1.97
N ARG A 63 13.57 28.74 2.74
CA ARG A 63 14.03 29.79 3.68
C ARG A 63 14.94 29.21 4.75
N ALA A 64 14.62 28.03 5.28
CA ALA A 64 15.42 27.39 6.31
C ALA A 64 16.77 26.89 5.77
N ALA A 65 16.81 26.34 4.55
CA ALA A 65 18.04 25.95 3.87
C ALA A 65 18.95 27.16 3.63
N GLN A 66 18.40 28.27 3.12
CA GLN A 66 19.12 29.52 2.92
C GLN A 66 19.64 30.11 4.24
N ALA A 67 18.82 30.13 5.29
CA ALA A 67 19.21 30.60 6.62
C ALA A 67 20.33 29.73 7.24
N ALA A 68 20.36 28.44 6.91
CA ALA A 68 21.41 27.52 7.30
C ALA A 68 22.67 27.59 6.42
N GLY A 69 22.67 28.40 5.35
CA GLY A 69 23.76 28.47 4.38
C GLY A 69 23.95 27.17 3.59
N MET A 70 22.90 26.37 3.44
CA MET A 70 22.91 25.05 2.81
C MET A 70 22.10 25.05 1.52
N SER A 71 22.45 24.16 0.59
CA SER A 71 21.57 23.87 -0.53
C SER A 71 20.30 23.18 -0.02
N TYR A 72 19.19 23.30 -0.75
CA TYR A 72 17.95 22.61 -0.41
C TYR A 72 18.16 21.10 -0.23
N GLY A 73 18.95 20.47 -1.11
CA GLY A 73 19.27 19.04 -1.05
C GLY A 73 20.07 18.67 0.20
N ASP A 74 21.12 19.44 0.52
CA ASP A 74 21.94 19.20 1.71
C ASP A 74 21.15 19.43 3.00
N TYR A 75 20.27 20.43 3.00
CA TYR A 75 19.40 20.72 4.11
C TYR A 75 18.44 19.56 4.37
N VAL A 76 17.70 19.10 3.35
CA VAL A 76 16.75 17.97 3.45
C VAL A 76 17.44 16.70 3.94
N ALA A 77 18.63 16.40 3.40
CA ALA A 77 19.42 15.24 3.84
C ALA A 77 19.86 15.35 5.31
N LYS A 78 20.24 16.55 5.76
CA LYS A 78 20.67 16.80 7.15
C LYS A 78 19.52 16.71 8.15
N VAL A 79 18.33 17.21 7.80
CA VAL A 79 17.19 17.29 8.73
C VAL A 79 16.24 16.10 8.65
N GLY A 80 16.41 15.20 7.68
CA GLY A 80 15.61 13.98 7.55
C GLY A 80 14.15 14.24 7.17
N LEU A 81 13.91 15.24 6.33
CA LEU A 81 12.58 15.57 5.76
C LEU A 81 12.26 14.76 4.49
#